data_AF-A0A7C5TL79-F1
#
_entry.id   AF-A0A7C5TL79-F1
#
_cell.length_a   1.000
_cell.length_b   1.000
_cell.length_c   1.000
_cell.angle_alpha   90.00
_cell.angle_beta   90.00
_cell.angle_gamma   90.00
#
_symmetry.space_group_name_H-M   'P 1'
#
loop_
_entity.id
_entity.type
_entity.pdbx_description
1 polymer ?
#
loop_
_entity_poly.entity_id
_entity_poly.type
_entity_poly.pdbx_seq_one_letter_code
_entity_poly.pdbx_strand_id
1 'polypeptide(L)'
;MSKMHGILLAALLALPLAAQAAGVRYVMRVDGLACPYCAYGVEKKLKAIEGVERVDVDLDRGLVVVDAREGVVLTEEAMRRLMKDAGFTFRSMRVERPGEAASAGQGA
;
A
#
# COMPACT_ATOMS: atom_id res chain seq x y z
N MET A 1 -18.52 -14.42 -56.65
CA MET A 1 -17.18 -14.38 -56.01
C MET A 1 -17.36 -14.18 -54.52
N SER A 2 -17.98 -15.19 -53.90
CA SER A 2 -18.33 -15.25 -52.49
C SER A 2 -17.55 -16.42 -51.90
N LYS A 3 -16.37 -16.17 -51.33
CA LYS A 3 -15.59 -17.14 -50.55
C LYS A 3 -14.57 -16.39 -49.69
N MET A 4 -14.66 -16.57 -48.38
CA MET A 4 -13.58 -16.44 -47.39
C MET A 4 -12.97 -15.02 -47.33
N HIS A 5 -12.97 -14.30 -46.22
CA HIS A 5 -12.41 -14.73 -44.93
C HIS A 5 -13.11 -13.91 -43.84
N GLY A 6 -14.25 -14.41 -43.35
CA GLY A 6 -14.53 -14.26 -41.93
C GLY A 6 -13.36 -14.93 -41.19
N ILE A 7 -12.73 -14.20 -40.26
CA ILE A 7 -11.96 -14.68 -39.09
C ILE A 7 -11.18 -13.53 -38.39
N LEU A 8 -10.95 -12.35 -38.99
CA LEU A 8 -9.92 -11.45 -38.43
C LEU A 8 -10.34 -10.33 -37.45
N LEU A 9 -11.62 -10.02 -37.19
CA LEU A 9 -11.95 -8.94 -36.24
C LEU A 9 -12.87 -9.35 -35.08
N ALA A 10 -12.82 -10.62 -34.69
CA ALA A 10 -13.36 -11.10 -33.42
C ALA A 10 -12.34 -10.99 -32.25
N ALA A 11 -11.30 -10.16 -32.39
CA ALA A 11 -10.21 -9.98 -31.43
C ALA A 11 -10.27 -8.66 -30.65
N LEU A 12 -11.48 -8.22 -30.30
CA LEU A 12 -11.70 -7.23 -29.21
C LEU A 12 -12.29 -7.90 -27.96
N LEU A 13 -12.13 -9.23 -27.86
CA LEU A 13 -12.14 -9.94 -26.58
C LEU A 13 -11.02 -9.38 -25.69
N ALA A 14 -11.41 -9.06 -24.45
CA ALA A 14 -10.55 -8.76 -23.30
C ALA A 14 -9.78 -7.44 -23.35
N LEU A 15 -10.49 -6.31 -23.22
CA LEU A 15 -9.91 -5.22 -22.45
C LEU A 15 -9.56 -5.77 -21.06
N PRO A 16 -8.38 -5.43 -20.54
CA PRO A 16 -7.78 -6.17 -19.46
C PRO A 16 -8.66 -6.01 -18.23
N LEU A 17 -9.09 -7.12 -17.65
CA LEU A 17 -9.24 -7.19 -16.21
C LEU A 17 -7.82 -7.04 -15.62
N ALA A 18 -7.22 -5.86 -15.78
CA ALA A 18 -6.05 -5.47 -15.02
C ALA A 18 -6.58 -5.22 -13.61
N ALA A 19 -6.79 -6.35 -12.93
CA ALA A 19 -6.57 -6.58 -11.52
C ALA A 19 -6.24 -5.28 -10.80
N GLN A 20 -7.27 -4.60 -10.34
CA GLN A 20 -7.09 -3.64 -9.26
C GLN A 20 -6.77 -4.49 -8.04
N ALA A 21 -5.48 -4.78 -7.83
CA ALA A 21 -5.00 -5.15 -6.52
C ALA A 21 -5.25 -3.92 -5.64
N ALA A 22 -6.46 -3.82 -5.10
CA ALA A 22 -6.90 -2.72 -4.25
C ALA A 22 -6.31 -2.93 -2.85
N GLY A 23 -4.97 -2.86 -2.78
CA GLY A 23 -4.26 -2.84 -1.50
C GLY A 23 -4.64 -1.59 -0.69
N VAL A 24 -4.31 -1.59 0.59
CA VAL A 24 -4.46 -0.44 1.48
C VAL A 24 -3.08 0.08 1.84
N ARG A 25 -2.85 1.38 1.70
CA ARG A 25 -1.58 2.02 2.02
C ARG A 25 -1.71 2.79 3.33
N TYR A 26 -0.86 2.46 4.30
CA TYR A 26 -0.78 3.13 5.58
C TYR A 26 0.45 4.02 5.61
N VAL A 27 0.26 5.31 5.85
CA VAL A 27 1.34 6.29 5.96
C VAL A 27 1.41 6.76 7.40
N MET A 28 2.50 6.45 8.10
CA MET A 28 2.69 6.71 9.51
C MET A 28 3.84 7.71 9.74
N ARG A 29 3.65 8.69 10.62
CA ARG A 29 4.71 9.57 11.14
C ARG A 29 5.27 8.97 12.42
N VAL A 30 6.59 8.79 12.46
CA VAL A 30 7.29 8.16 13.59
C VAL A 30 8.55 8.97 13.90
N ASP A 31 8.66 9.44 15.15
CA ASP A 31 9.86 10.12 15.62
C ASP A 31 10.84 9.12 16.24
N GLY A 32 12.13 9.45 16.17
CA GLY A 32 13.22 8.64 16.73
C GLY A 32 13.89 7.69 15.74
N LEU A 33 13.45 7.68 14.48
CA LEU A 33 14.12 6.97 13.38
C LEU A 33 15.37 7.74 12.93
N ALA A 34 16.42 7.73 13.75
CA ALA A 34 17.64 8.51 13.50
C ALA A 34 18.77 7.71 12.80
N CYS A 35 18.59 6.40 12.61
CA CYS A 35 19.63 5.51 12.06
C CYS A 35 19.00 4.42 11.17
N PRO A 36 19.61 4.06 10.02
CA PRO A 36 19.13 2.99 9.14
C PRO A 36 18.96 1.64 9.86
N TYR A 37 19.83 1.32 10.81
CA TYR A 37 19.72 0.10 11.62
C TYR A 37 18.48 0.09 12.50
N CYS A 38 18.09 1.25 13.05
CA CYS A 38 16.88 1.39 13.87
C CYS A 38 15.62 1.20 13.02
N ALA A 39 15.58 1.76 11.81
CA ALA A 39 14.49 1.59 10.86
C ALA A 39 14.31 0.13 10.43
N TYR A 40 15.40 -0.58 10.18
CA TYR A 40 15.36 -1.98 9.76
C TYR A 40 14.62 -2.89 10.76
N GLY A 41 14.80 -2.64 12.06
CA GLY A 41 14.09 -3.39 13.10
C GLY A 41 12.57 -3.22 13.05
N VAL A 42 12.10 -2.00 12.74
CA VAL A 42 10.66 -1.69 12.58
C VAL A 42 10.13 -2.32 11.30
N GLU A 43 10.86 -2.15 10.20
CA GLU A 43 10.49 -2.69 8.90
C GLU A 43 10.28 -4.22 8.97
N LYS A 44 11.19 -4.93 9.64
CA LYS A 44 11.08 -6.39 9.82
C LYS A 44 9.84 -6.78 10.63
N LYS A 45 9.51 -6.05 11.69
CA LYS A 45 8.30 -6.30 12.49
C LYS A 45 7.02 -6.05 11.68
N LEU A 46 6.99 -5.01 10.86
CA LEU A 46 5.85 -4.69 10.01
C LEU A 46 5.68 -5.72 8.88
N LYS A 47 6.78 -6.14 8.24
CA LYS A 47 6.77 -7.21 7.23
C LYS A 47 6.34 -8.57 7.77
N ALA A 48 6.44 -8.79 9.09
CA ALA A 48 5.96 -10.01 9.73
C ALA A 48 4.43 -10.03 9.96
N ILE A 49 3.74 -8.90 9.76
CA ILE A 49 2.29 -8.83 9.86
C ILE A 49 1.68 -9.49 8.61
N GLU A 50 0.76 -10.43 8.82
CA GLU A 50 0.11 -11.13 7.73
C GLU A 50 -0.64 -10.15 6.81
N GLY A 51 -0.36 -10.25 5.51
CA GLY A 51 -0.99 -9.40 4.49
C GLY A 51 -0.31 -8.06 4.26
N VAL A 52 0.79 -7.74 4.96
CA VAL A 52 1.70 -6.67 4.53
C VAL A 52 2.50 -7.14 3.31
N GLU A 53 2.50 -6.34 2.25
CA GLU A 53 3.18 -6.65 0.98
C GLU A 53 4.46 -5.85 0.82
N ARG A 54 4.45 -4.58 1.23
CA ARG A 54 5.61 -3.69 1.14
C ARG A 54 5.71 -2.79 2.36
N VAL A 55 6.93 -2.53 2.79
CA VAL A 55 7.24 -1.53 3.82
C VAL A 55 8.38 -0.67 3.30
N ASP A 56 8.23 0.63 3.44
CA ASP A 56 9.18 1.65 3.02
C ASP A 56 9.37 2.65 4.17
N VAL A 57 10.62 3.00 4.47
CA VAL A 57 10.95 3.91 5.57
C VAL A 57 11.77 5.06 5.03
N ASP A 58 11.20 6.25 5.18
CA ASP A 58 11.82 7.51 4.82
C ASP A 58 12.32 8.19 6.10
N LEU A 59 13.62 8.03 6.33
CA LEU A 59 14.32 8.55 7.51
C LEU A 59 14.33 10.08 7.53
N ASP A 60 14.52 10.71 6.38
CA ASP A 60 14.61 12.17 6.25
C ASP A 60 13.30 12.86 6.66
N ARG A 61 12.16 12.26 6.31
CA ARG A 61 10.82 12.78 6.64
C ARG A 61 10.17 12.13 7.87
N GLY A 62 10.83 11.15 8.49
CA GLY A 62 10.27 10.37 9.61
C GLY A 62 8.97 9.66 9.24
N LEU A 63 8.91 9.08 8.05
CA LEU A 63 7.72 8.44 7.50
C LEU A 63 7.92 6.93 7.34
N VAL A 64 6.91 6.16 7.73
CA VAL A 64 6.83 4.72 7.49
C VAL A 64 5.60 4.46 6.64
N VAL A 65 5.81 3.89 5.46
CA VAL A 65 4.75 3.56 4.51
C VAL A 65 4.61 2.05 4.43
N VAL A 66 3.39 1.55 4.61
CA VAL A 66 3.08 0.12 4.57
C VAL A 66 1.99 -0.10 3.52
N ASP A 67 2.31 -0.85 2.47
CA ASP A 67 1.33 -1.32 1.50
C ASP A 67 0.88 -2.73 1.96
N ALA A 68 -0.43 -2.90 2.18
CA ALA A 68 -1.05 -4.14 2.65
C ALA A 68 -2.15 -4.59 1.69
N ARG A 69 -2.50 -5.88 1.74
CA ARG A 69 -3.62 -6.45 0.97
C ARG A 69 -4.96 -5.84 1.40
N GLU A 70 -5.94 -5.92 0.51
CA GLU A 70 -7.31 -5.55 0.84
C GLU A 70 -7.83 -6.35 2.03
N GLY A 71 -8.59 -5.70 2.92
CA GLY A 71 -9.12 -6.31 4.14
C GLY A 71 -8.13 -6.41 5.31
N VAL A 72 -6.83 -6.14 5.11
CA VAL A 72 -5.88 -6.00 6.21
C VAL A 72 -6.13 -4.67 6.91
N VAL A 73 -6.40 -4.71 8.21
CA VAL A 73 -6.64 -3.52 9.02
C VAL A 73 -5.51 -3.35 10.04
N LEU A 74 -4.64 -2.37 9.79
CA LEU A 74 -3.68 -1.92 10.78
C LEU A 74 -4.33 -0.85 11.66
N THR A 75 -4.62 -1.19 12.92
CA THR A 75 -5.21 -0.22 13.87
C THR A 75 -4.16 0.72 14.42
N GLU A 76 -4.55 1.97 14.69
CA GLU A 76 -3.64 2.96 15.25
C GLU A 76 -3.05 2.48 16.58
N GLU A 77 -3.87 1.85 17.41
CA GLU A 77 -3.45 1.33 18.72
C GLU A 77 -2.39 0.22 18.59
N ALA A 78 -2.55 -0.70 17.64
CA ALA A 78 -1.57 -1.76 17.39
C ALA A 78 -0.26 -1.16 16.88
N MET A 79 -0.32 -0.22 15.94
CA MET A 79 0.87 0.45 15.41
C MET A 79 1.57 1.27 16.49
N ARG A 80 0.82 2.00 17.31
CA ARG A 80 1.35 2.77 18.45
C ARG A 80 2.08 1.87 19.44
N ARG A 81 1.51 0.72 19.79
CA ARG A 81 2.17 -0.26 20.67
C ARG A 81 3.43 -0.84 20.03
N LEU A 82 3.35 -1.29 18.78
CA LEU A 82 4.49 -1.85 18.04
C LEU A 82 5.67 -0.86 17.98
N MET A 83 5.40 0.40 17.68
CA MET A 83 6.42 1.45 17.63
C MET A 83 7.01 1.73 19.01
N LYS A 84 6.16 1.83 20.05
CA LYS A 84 6.60 2.04 21.44
C LYS A 84 7.48 0.90 21.94
N ASP A 85 7.10 -0.34 21.69
CA ASP A 85 7.87 -1.55 22.06
C ASP A 85 9.19 -1.66 21.27
N ALA A 86 9.27 -1.00 20.13
CA ALA A 86 10.50 -0.85 19.36
C ALA A 86 11.34 0.38 19.76
N GLY A 87 10.87 1.20 20.71
CA GLY A 87 11.58 2.39 21.20
C GLY A 87 11.33 3.68 20.42
N PHE A 88 10.28 3.73 19.59
CA PHE A 88 9.93 4.89 18.76
C PHE A 88 8.64 5.57 19.19
N THR A 89 8.49 6.84 18.79
CA THR A 89 7.29 7.62 19.12
C THR A 89 6.35 7.70 17.92
N PHE A 90 5.22 7.01 18.00
CA PHE A 90 4.17 7.10 16.99
C PHE A 90 3.42 8.45 17.07
N ARG A 91 3.31 9.16 15.95
CA ARG A 91 2.69 10.49 15.87
C ARG A 91 1.33 10.49 15.22
N SER A 92 1.22 9.89 14.03
CA SER A 92 -0.04 9.84 13.29
C SER A 92 0.00 8.72 12.25
N MET A 93 -1.18 8.29 11.81
CA MET A 93 -1.36 7.37 10.69
C MET A 93 -2.47 7.89 9.78
N ARG A 94 -2.25 7.77 8.47
CA ARG A 94 -3.28 7.97 7.45
C ARG A 94 -3.42 6.70 6.62
N VAL A 95 -4.64 6.44 6.18
CA VAL A 95 -4.99 5.29 5.35
C VAL A 95 -5.37 5.81 3.97
N GLU A 96 -4.67 5.33 2.96
CA GLU A 96 -4.87 5.65 1.55
C GLU A 96 -5.35 4.38 0.84
N ARG A 97 -6.55 4.44 0.25
CA ARG A 97 -7.12 3.33 -0.54
C ARG A 97 -7.03 3.69 -2.03
N PRO A 98 -6.24 2.98 -2.85
CA PRO A 98 -6.05 3.27 -4.28
C PRO A 98 -7.33 3.24 -5.14
N GLY A 99 -8.48 2.80 -4.60
CA GLY A 99 -9.78 2.85 -5.27
C GLY A 99 -10.70 4.01 -4.86
N GLU A 100 -10.40 4.75 -3.78
CA GLU A 100 -11.25 5.83 -3.26
C GLU A 100 -10.75 7.22 -3.71
N ALA A 101 -9.47 7.34 -4.08
CA ALA A 101 -8.91 8.56 -4.68
C ALA A 101 -9.24 8.71 -6.18
N ALA A 102 -9.55 7.61 -6.89
CA ALA A 102 -9.89 7.65 -8.32
C ALA A 102 -11.31 8.21 -8.60
N SER A 103 -12.15 8.34 -7.58
CA SER A 103 -13.50 8.92 -7.69
C SER A 103 -13.60 10.39 -7.23
N ALA A 104 -12.52 10.98 -6.69
CA ALA A 104 -12.48 12.40 -6.29
C ALA A 104 -11.81 13.32 -7.33
N GLY A 105 -11.54 12.82 -8.55
CA GLY A 105 -10.80 13.52 -9.61
C GLY A 105 -11.53 13.62 -10.95
N GLN A 106 -12.85 13.63 -10.97
CA GLN A 106 -13.66 14.01 -12.14
C GLN A 106 -14.51 15.22 -11.74
N GLY A 107 -13.95 16.42 -11.94
CA GLY A 107 -14.61 17.66 -11.55
C GLY A 107 -13.75 18.89 -11.74
N ALA A 108 -13.36 19.18 -12.98
CA ALA A 108 -13.24 20.53 -13.54
C ALA A 108 -13.10 20.43 -15.07
#